data_AF-A0A1V2ZC92-F1
#
_entry.id   AF-A0A1V2ZC92-F1
#
_cell.length_a   1.000
_cell.length_b   1.000
_cell.length_c   1.000
_cell.angle_alpha   90.00
_cell.angle_beta   90.00
_cell.angle_gamma   90.00
#
_symmetry.space_group_name_H-M   'P 1'
#
loop_
_entity.id
_entity.type
_entity.pdbx_description
1 polymer ?
#
loop_
_entity_poly.entity_id
_entity_poly.type
_entity_poly.pdbx_seq_one_letter_code
_entity_poly.pdbx_strand_id
1 'polypeptide(L)'
;MQGASNGTNGAALPDPDQVANGLNIAAGGGTVFLVDGTAPLVAPPTGAAPQPGTVLDLLGYGTSNTYETTAAAVPTNTESISRADGTAGDTDVNSADFTVGAPTPRSSGTDAEPEPTPGPTTPPVTPPATAERATIAEIQGSGAASPLVGRTVTTTGVVTARYPSGGYNGYVIQTPGTGGTTTGRTASDAVFVYSSASVGSVAIGDHLEITGVVSEFNGLTELTPTSAATVVRLEAAAAPVVPATVELPRTLEERELLESMLIAPQGAFTVTDTYDLNSFGSIGLAAGTSPLLTPTEVARPGSPELAAVVADNAARAIVLDDGASINFLGSAASKAIPLPYLTPTEPIRVGAPTTFTGPVVLDYRNNGWAFQPVTQLTVENSATVQPAEFADTRTAAPEAVGGDVAIASFNVLNYFSTTGDSVAGCTFYTDRDGDPVTVNSGCDARGAANADDLERQQAKIVTAINALGAGVVSLEEIENSAKFGKPRDEALATLTAALNTAAGSEVWAYVASPAALPALSEEDVIRTAFIYKKAVIEPVGESVILTDTTAFSNARKPLAQEFRLIGVAESEFVAIVNHFKSKGSGSGADATRETVRAPPTPRASPRPPRSSPSPTV
;
A
#
# COMPACT_ATOMS: atom_id res chain seq x y z
N MET A 1 -2.06 4.04 -40.62
CA MET A 1 -1.93 3.49 -39.25
C MET A 1 -3.28 3.56 -38.55
N GLN A 2 -3.67 2.53 -37.80
CA GLN A 2 -4.90 2.50 -36.98
C GLN A 2 -4.54 2.61 -35.48
N GLY A 3 -5.11 3.59 -34.77
CA GLY A 3 -4.94 3.76 -33.33
C GLY A 3 -5.94 2.96 -32.48
N ALA A 4 -5.92 3.16 -31.16
CA ALA A 4 -6.87 2.53 -30.25
C ALA A 4 -8.30 3.08 -30.42
N SER A 5 -9.33 2.26 -30.19
CA SER A 5 -10.74 2.67 -30.18
C SER A 5 -11.35 2.45 -28.79
N ASN A 6 -12.12 3.44 -28.32
CA ASN A 6 -12.91 3.38 -27.09
C ASN A 6 -14.43 3.34 -27.34
N GLY A 7 -14.86 3.17 -28.60
CA GLY A 7 -16.26 3.20 -29.01
C GLY A 7 -16.70 1.99 -29.83
N THR A 8 -17.98 1.64 -29.74
CA THR A 8 -18.62 0.54 -30.49
C THR A 8 -19.25 0.98 -31.82
N ASN A 9 -19.22 2.28 -32.14
CA ASN A 9 -19.88 2.88 -33.30
C ASN A 9 -18.86 3.56 -34.23
N GLY A 10 -18.93 3.29 -35.53
CA GLY A 10 -18.10 3.91 -36.57
C GLY A 10 -18.19 3.15 -37.89
N ALA A 11 -17.85 3.81 -39.01
CA ALA A 11 -17.65 3.11 -40.28
C ALA A 11 -16.42 2.20 -40.20
N ALA A 12 -16.42 1.10 -40.94
CA ALA A 12 -15.24 0.26 -41.06
C ALA A 12 -14.08 1.09 -41.65
N LEU A 13 -12.90 0.97 -41.05
CA LEU A 13 -11.69 1.56 -41.60
C LEU A 13 -11.20 0.70 -42.78
N PRO A 14 -10.55 1.28 -43.80
CA PRO A 14 -9.74 0.51 -44.73
C PRO A 14 -8.66 -0.29 -43.99
N ASP A 15 -8.19 -1.38 -44.60
CA ASP A 15 -7.07 -2.18 -44.06
C ASP A 15 -5.87 -1.27 -43.78
N PRO A 16 -5.45 -1.12 -42.51
CA PRO A 16 -4.41 -0.18 -42.16
C PRO A 16 -3.03 -0.72 -42.53
N ASP A 17 -2.12 0.15 -42.96
CA ASP A 17 -0.73 -0.25 -43.22
C ASP A 17 0.00 -0.72 -41.96
N GLN A 18 -0.48 -0.31 -40.77
CA GLN A 18 0.02 -0.67 -39.43
C GLN A 18 -1.08 -0.52 -38.38
N VAL A 19 -1.13 -1.41 -37.40
CA VAL A 19 -2.01 -1.32 -36.21
C VAL A 19 -1.17 -0.88 -35.00
N ALA A 20 -1.48 0.30 -34.46
CA ALA A 20 -0.77 0.95 -33.38
C ALA A 20 -1.70 1.14 -32.17
N ASN A 21 -2.02 0.03 -31.48
CA ASN A 21 -2.94 0.00 -30.34
C ASN A 21 -2.51 0.88 -29.13
N GLY A 22 -1.29 1.40 -29.13
CA GLY A 22 -0.80 2.38 -28.15
C GLY A 22 -1.08 3.84 -28.49
N LEU A 23 -1.47 4.16 -29.73
CA LEU A 23 -1.74 5.51 -30.20
C LEU A 23 -3.15 5.95 -29.77
N ASN A 24 -3.22 6.72 -28.69
CA ASN A 24 -4.45 7.28 -28.13
C ASN A 24 -4.44 8.80 -28.30
N ILE A 25 -5.29 9.33 -29.18
CA ILE A 25 -5.33 10.74 -29.55
C ILE A 25 -6.60 11.36 -28.95
N ALA A 26 -6.45 12.42 -28.15
CA ALA A 26 -7.57 13.09 -27.49
C ALA A 26 -8.07 14.28 -28.32
N ALA A 27 -9.40 14.44 -28.46
CA ALA A 27 -9.96 15.57 -29.22
C ALA A 27 -9.57 16.95 -28.65
N GLY A 28 -9.39 17.06 -27.32
CA GLY A 28 -9.08 18.33 -26.64
C GLY A 28 -7.67 18.89 -26.90
N GLY A 29 -6.74 18.09 -27.44
CA GLY A 29 -5.40 18.53 -27.78
C GLY A 29 -4.36 17.41 -27.74
N GLY A 30 -3.31 17.58 -28.53
CA GLY A 30 -2.20 16.63 -28.60
C GLY A 30 -1.11 17.04 -29.58
N THR A 31 -0.01 16.30 -29.56
CA THR A 31 1.13 16.48 -30.45
C THR A 31 1.46 15.16 -31.14
N VAL A 32 1.60 15.17 -32.46
CA VAL A 32 1.95 14.02 -33.28
C VAL A 32 3.20 14.35 -34.09
N PHE A 33 4.21 13.48 -34.06
CA PHE A 33 5.42 13.63 -34.86
C PHE A 33 5.47 12.53 -35.91
N LEU A 34 5.69 12.91 -37.17
CA LEU A 34 6.13 12.01 -38.21
C LEU A 34 7.66 12.05 -38.23
N VAL A 35 8.31 10.90 -38.13
CA VAL A 35 9.78 10.81 -38.03
C VAL A 35 10.35 9.85 -39.05
N ASP A 36 11.54 10.17 -39.55
CA ASP A 36 12.35 9.27 -40.37
C ASP A 36 13.28 8.46 -39.47
N GLY A 37 12.86 7.21 -39.19
CA GLY A 37 13.60 6.27 -38.37
C GLY A 37 12.84 5.84 -37.12
N THR A 38 13.48 4.98 -36.33
CA THR A 38 12.85 4.40 -35.13
C THR A 38 13.26 5.11 -33.85
N ALA A 39 14.46 5.72 -33.80
CA ALA A 39 15.09 6.34 -32.62
C ALA A 39 14.13 7.23 -31.80
N PRO A 40 14.12 7.16 -30.45
CA PRO A 40 13.24 8.00 -29.65
C PRO A 40 13.58 9.48 -29.83
N LEU A 41 12.56 10.31 -30.06
CA LEU A 41 12.72 11.76 -30.08
C LEU A 41 13.06 12.28 -28.68
N VAL A 42 14.05 13.16 -28.59
CA VAL A 42 14.24 14.02 -27.40
C VAL A 42 13.09 15.02 -27.37
N ALA A 43 12.49 15.24 -26.19
CA ALA A 43 11.34 16.13 -26.04
C ALA A 43 11.59 17.50 -26.70
N PRO A 44 10.78 17.92 -27.70
CA PRO A 44 10.96 19.19 -28.39
C PRO A 44 10.57 20.37 -27.49
N PRO A 45 11.07 21.59 -27.80
CA PRO A 45 10.79 22.77 -27.01
C PRO A 45 9.29 23.12 -26.99
N THR A 46 8.88 23.81 -25.91
CA THR A 46 7.54 24.39 -25.77
C THR A 46 7.41 25.67 -26.61
N GLY A 47 6.28 25.83 -27.29
CA GLY A 47 5.97 26.95 -28.19
C GLY A 47 6.11 26.58 -29.67
N ALA A 48 6.19 27.61 -30.52
CA ALA A 48 6.49 27.42 -31.94
C ALA A 48 7.92 26.89 -32.09
N ALA A 49 8.04 25.63 -32.50
CA ALA A 49 9.31 24.93 -32.58
C ALA A 49 9.65 24.61 -34.05
N PRO A 50 10.81 25.03 -34.58
CA PRO A 50 11.28 24.51 -35.86
C PRO A 50 11.58 23.02 -35.71
N GLN A 51 11.23 22.21 -36.72
CA GLN A 51 11.37 20.75 -36.69
C GLN A 51 12.85 20.35 -36.42
N PRO A 52 13.16 19.67 -35.29
CA PRO A 52 14.52 19.24 -35.01
C PRO A 52 14.84 17.90 -35.71
N GLY A 53 15.98 17.82 -36.40
CA GLY A 53 16.61 16.55 -36.77
C GLY A 53 15.80 15.66 -37.73
N THR A 54 15.39 14.47 -37.25
CA THR A 54 14.74 13.42 -38.03
C THR A 54 13.20 13.55 -38.10
N VAL A 55 12.63 14.64 -37.58
CA VAL A 55 11.20 14.94 -37.72
C VAL A 55 10.93 15.35 -39.16
N LEU A 56 9.99 14.65 -39.80
CA LEU A 56 9.52 14.88 -41.17
C LEU A 56 8.29 15.78 -41.24
N ASP A 57 7.47 15.77 -40.19
CA ASP A 57 6.30 16.63 -40.01
C ASP A 57 5.90 16.62 -38.52
N LEU A 58 5.34 17.72 -38.02
CA LEU A 58 4.86 17.87 -36.65
C LEU A 58 3.44 18.41 -36.68
N LEU A 59 2.46 17.73 -36.08
CA LEU A 59 1.11 18.27 -35.85
C LEU A 59 0.89 18.57 -34.37
N GLY A 60 0.74 19.85 -34.02
CA GLY A 60 0.18 20.29 -32.74
C GLY A 60 -1.22 20.90 -32.91
N TYR A 61 -2.16 20.53 -32.03
CA TYR A 61 -3.54 21.04 -32.05
C TYR A 61 -4.14 21.15 -30.63
N GLY A 62 -5.20 21.94 -30.48
CA GLY A 62 -5.88 22.12 -29.19
C GLY A 62 -4.97 22.67 -28.10
N THR A 63 -4.96 22.03 -26.93
CA THR A 63 -4.11 22.42 -25.79
C THR A 63 -2.63 22.03 -25.95
N SER A 64 -2.18 21.65 -27.15
CA SER A 64 -0.77 21.32 -27.38
C SER A 64 0.15 22.48 -27.03
N ASN A 65 1.20 22.20 -26.26
CA ASN A 65 2.24 23.16 -25.93
C ASN A 65 3.42 23.12 -26.91
N THR A 66 3.40 22.22 -27.89
CA THR A 66 4.35 22.13 -29.00
C THR A 66 3.57 22.03 -30.31
N TYR A 67 3.90 22.91 -31.23
CA TYR A 67 3.32 23.01 -32.57
C TYR A 67 4.36 23.68 -33.45
N GLU A 68 4.10 23.73 -34.75
CA GLU A 68 4.96 24.47 -35.67
C GLU A 68 4.75 25.99 -35.52
N THR A 69 4.58 26.76 -36.59
CA THR A 69 4.37 28.21 -36.46
C THR A 69 3.07 28.54 -35.70
N THR A 70 1.98 27.84 -36.00
CA THR A 70 0.67 28.00 -35.33
C THR A 70 -0.09 26.68 -35.31
N ALA A 71 -0.68 26.32 -34.17
CA ALA A 71 -1.42 25.08 -33.96
C ALA A 71 -2.66 24.92 -34.87
N ALA A 72 -2.99 23.69 -35.24
CA ALA A 72 -4.20 23.37 -36.00
C ALA A 72 -5.48 23.55 -35.17
N ALA A 73 -6.62 23.63 -35.87
CA ALA A 73 -7.93 23.73 -35.24
C ALA A 73 -8.28 22.49 -34.40
N VAL A 74 -9.12 22.66 -33.37
CA VAL A 74 -9.50 21.60 -32.43
C VAL A 74 -10.65 20.78 -33.02
N PRO A 75 -10.53 19.44 -33.14
CA PRO A 75 -11.62 18.58 -33.58
C PRO A 75 -12.60 18.29 -32.43
N THR A 76 -13.83 17.92 -32.76
CA THR A 76 -14.73 17.20 -31.84
C THR A 76 -14.47 15.69 -31.89
N ASN A 77 -15.12 14.93 -30.99
CA ASN A 77 -15.02 13.45 -30.98
C ASN A 77 -15.56 12.77 -32.26
N THR A 78 -16.25 13.51 -33.14
CA THR A 78 -16.81 12.98 -34.41
C THR A 78 -16.07 13.49 -35.65
N GLU A 79 -15.02 14.28 -35.48
CA GLU A 79 -14.25 14.89 -36.56
C GLU A 79 -12.82 14.35 -36.59
N SER A 80 -12.15 14.49 -37.73
CA SER A 80 -10.73 14.20 -37.92
C SER A 80 -9.98 15.48 -38.28
N ILE A 81 -8.68 15.50 -37.96
CA ILE A 81 -7.73 16.46 -38.54
C ILE A 81 -7.08 15.77 -39.75
N SER A 82 -7.25 16.34 -40.93
CA SER A 82 -6.69 15.84 -42.20
C SER A 82 -5.83 16.91 -42.85
N ARG A 83 -4.84 16.51 -43.67
CA ARG A 83 -4.09 17.48 -44.47
C ARG A 83 -5.05 18.28 -45.36
N ALA A 84 -4.84 19.59 -45.45
CA ALA A 84 -5.64 20.47 -46.26
C ALA A 84 -5.45 20.17 -47.76
N ASP A 85 -6.55 20.08 -48.51
CA ASP A 85 -6.48 19.89 -49.96
C ASP A 85 -5.85 21.11 -50.65
N GLY A 86 -4.85 20.88 -51.50
CA GLY A 86 -4.20 21.94 -52.30
C GLY A 86 -3.04 22.66 -51.61
N THR A 87 -2.60 22.24 -50.42
CA THR A 87 -1.32 22.70 -49.86
C THR A 87 -0.15 22.02 -50.57
N ALA A 88 0.88 22.80 -50.89
CA ALA A 88 2.10 22.32 -51.51
C ALA A 88 3.01 21.67 -50.46
N GLY A 89 2.58 20.55 -49.87
CA GLY A 89 3.32 19.86 -48.83
C GLY A 89 3.16 20.49 -47.45
N ASP A 90 4.07 20.11 -46.55
CA ASP A 90 4.24 20.68 -45.21
C ASP A 90 4.80 22.11 -45.31
N THR A 91 4.10 23.09 -44.74
CA THR A 91 4.48 24.51 -44.78
C THR A 91 5.10 25.00 -43.48
N ASP A 92 5.35 24.10 -42.52
CA ASP A 92 5.74 24.41 -41.14
C ASP A 92 4.68 25.29 -40.42
N VAL A 93 3.40 25.19 -40.82
CA VAL A 93 2.28 25.94 -40.24
C VAL A 93 1.07 25.02 -40.09
N ASN A 94 0.92 24.34 -38.95
CA ASN A 94 -0.17 23.39 -38.72
C ASN A 94 -1.59 23.90 -39.05
N SER A 95 -1.89 25.17 -38.75
CA SER A 95 -3.20 25.75 -39.09
C SER A 95 -3.44 25.95 -40.60
N ALA A 96 -2.38 25.98 -41.40
CA ALA A 96 -2.46 26.04 -42.86
C ALA A 96 -2.44 24.64 -43.48
N ASP A 97 -1.68 23.71 -42.88
CA ASP A 97 -1.44 22.36 -43.41
C ASP A 97 -2.55 21.37 -43.09
N PHE A 98 -3.35 21.65 -42.05
CA PHE A 98 -4.38 20.75 -41.56
C PHE A 98 -5.74 21.43 -41.41
N THR A 99 -6.79 20.67 -41.74
CA THR A 99 -8.19 21.09 -41.60
C THR A 99 -8.95 20.06 -40.77
N VAL A 100 -9.96 20.54 -40.03
CA VAL A 100 -10.90 19.70 -39.28
C VAL A 100 -12.11 19.42 -40.16
N GLY A 101 -12.52 18.15 -40.23
CA GLY A 101 -13.68 17.74 -41.01
C GLY A 101 -14.12 16.31 -40.72
N ALA A 102 -15.03 15.78 -41.54
CA ALA A 102 -15.47 14.39 -41.43
C ALA A 102 -14.30 13.41 -41.64
N PRO A 103 -14.21 12.30 -40.88
CA PRO A 103 -13.15 11.32 -41.05
C PRO A 103 -13.13 10.65 -42.44
N THR A 104 -12.01 10.75 -43.14
CA THR A 104 -11.76 10.09 -44.45
C THR A 104 -10.43 9.31 -44.45
N PRO A 105 -10.29 8.25 -43.64
CA PRO A 105 -9.05 7.48 -43.55
C PRO A 105 -8.74 6.75 -44.87
N ARG A 106 -7.46 6.69 -45.23
CA ARG A 106 -6.95 5.94 -46.40
C ARG A 106 -5.74 5.09 -46.00
N SER A 107 -5.55 3.94 -46.65
CA SER A 107 -4.30 3.18 -46.58
C SER A 107 -3.29 3.73 -47.60
N SER A 108 -2.02 3.36 -47.47
CA SER A 108 -0.93 3.87 -48.31
C SER A 108 -0.96 3.38 -49.76
N GLY A 109 -1.97 2.61 -50.16
CA GLY A 109 -2.04 2.04 -51.51
C GLY A 109 -3.44 1.73 -52.02
N THR A 110 -4.24 2.75 -52.35
CA THR A 110 -5.29 2.66 -53.38
C THR A 110 -5.65 4.05 -53.92
N ASP A 111 -4.86 4.59 -54.84
CA ASP A 111 -5.35 5.57 -55.84
C ASP A 111 -5.59 4.80 -57.14
N ALA A 112 -6.73 4.11 -57.23
CA ALA A 112 -7.39 3.76 -58.49
C ALA A 112 -8.72 3.06 -58.18
N GLU A 113 -9.80 3.68 -58.61
CA GLU A 113 -11.11 3.03 -58.71
C GLU A 113 -11.04 1.86 -59.71
N PRO A 114 -11.49 0.64 -59.37
CA PRO A 114 -11.45 -0.46 -60.32
C PRO A 114 -12.72 -0.47 -61.18
N GLU A 115 -12.54 -0.42 -62.50
CA GLU A 115 -13.51 -0.92 -63.48
C GLU A 115 -13.76 -2.44 -63.24
N PRO A 116 -14.96 -2.97 -63.56
CA PRO A 116 -15.28 -4.37 -63.28
C PRO A 116 -14.74 -5.28 -64.38
N THR A 117 -13.96 -6.31 -64.02
CA THR A 117 -13.80 -7.53 -64.83
C THR A 117 -13.57 -8.75 -63.91
N PRO A 118 -13.95 -9.97 -64.34
CA PRO A 118 -14.41 -11.06 -63.47
C PRO A 118 -13.26 -11.89 -62.91
N GLY A 119 -13.50 -12.45 -61.72
CA GLY A 119 -12.48 -12.90 -60.79
C GLY A 119 -11.65 -14.12 -61.19
N PRO A 120 -10.52 -14.30 -60.49
CA PRO A 120 -9.93 -15.60 -60.22
C PRO A 120 -9.98 -15.91 -58.71
N THR A 121 -10.36 -17.14 -58.43
CA THR A 121 -10.38 -17.88 -57.15
C THR A 121 -9.43 -17.38 -56.06
N THR A 122 -10.01 -17.05 -54.89
CA THR A 122 -9.32 -16.85 -53.61
C THR A 122 -8.47 -18.07 -53.23
N PRO A 123 -7.17 -17.93 -52.91
CA PRO A 123 -6.49 -18.88 -52.03
C PRO A 123 -7.17 -18.84 -50.65
N PRO A 124 -7.25 -19.96 -49.91
CA PRO A 124 -8.03 -20.00 -48.68
C PRO A 124 -7.44 -19.00 -47.68
N VAL A 125 -8.28 -18.06 -47.26
CA VAL A 125 -8.04 -17.25 -46.07
C VAL A 125 -8.06 -18.23 -44.90
N THR A 126 -6.91 -18.44 -44.27
CA THR A 126 -6.87 -19.15 -42.99
C THR A 126 -7.81 -18.40 -42.03
N PRO A 127 -8.80 -19.06 -41.40
CA PRO A 127 -9.65 -18.43 -40.40
C PRO A 127 -8.78 -17.79 -39.31
N PRO A 128 -9.26 -16.77 -38.56
CA PRO A 128 -8.58 -16.36 -37.34
C PRO A 128 -8.35 -17.64 -36.53
N ALA A 129 -7.10 -17.90 -36.14
CA ALA A 129 -6.77 -19.11 -35.40
C ALA A 129 -7.77 -19.25 -34.25
N THR A 130 -8.51 -20.35 -34.25
CA THR A 130 -9.46 -20.68 -33.19
C THR A 130 -8.66 -20.64 -31.89
N ALA A 131 -9.08 -19.83 -30.91
CA ALA A 131 -8.35 -19.70 -29.65
C ALA A 131 -8.08 -21.09 -29.07
N GLU A 132 -6.83 -21.36 -28.72
CA GLU A 132 -6.42 -22.66 -28.20
C GLU A 132 -7.17 -22.95 -26.89
N ARG A 133 -7.76 -24.14 -26.77
CA ARG A 133 -8.37 -24.55 -25.50
C ARG A 133 -7.24 -24.96 -24.55
N ALA A 134 -7.20 -24.33 -23.38
CA ALA A 134 -6.26 -24.63 -22.32
C ALA A 134 -7.02 -24.80 -21.00
N THR A 135 -6.63 -25.79 -20.21
CA THR A 135 -7.07 -25.94 -18.82
C THR A 135 -6.47 -24.82 -17.97
N ILE A 136 -7.09 -24.52 -16.82
CA ILE A 136 -6.53 -23.51 -15.90
C ILE A 136 -5.13 -23.94 -15.41
N ALA A 137 -4.90 -25.24 -15.20
CA ALA A 137 -3.58 -25.77 -14.85
C ALA A 137 -2.52 -25.55 -15.95
N GLU A 138 -2.89 -25.62 -17.24
CA GLU A 138 -1.98 -25.29 -18.35
C GLU A 138 -1.75 -23.77 -18.46
N ILE A 139 -2.76 -22.95 -18.12
CA ILE A 139 -2.61 -21.49 -18.02
C ILE A 139 -1.63 -21.15 -16.91
N GLN A 140 -1.78 -21.72 -15.72
CA GLN A 140 -0.89 -21.46 -14.60
C GLN A 140 0.53 -22.02 -14.83
N GLY A 141 0.63 -23.28 -15.27
CA GLY A 141 1.91 -23.97 -15.39
C GLY A 141 2.51 -24.31 -14.02
N SER A 142 3.76 -24.80 -14.04
CA SER A 142 4.46 -25.30 -12.84
C SER A 142 5.50 -24.33 -12.26
N GLY A 143 5.59 -23.11 -12.78
CA GLY A 143 6.54 -22.08 -12.34
C GLY A 143 5.82 -20.80 -11.95
N ALA A 144 6.59 -19.80 -11.52
CA ALA A 144 6.06 -18.50 -11.05
C ALA A 144 5.55 -17.57 -12.18
N ALA A 145 5.48 -18.05 -13.42
CA ALA A 145 4.91 -17.30 -14.53
C ALA A 145 4.28 -18.27 -15.52
N SER A 146 3.16 -17.85 -16.10
CA SER A 146 2.42 -18.66 -17.06
C SER A 146 3.26 -18.99 -18.30
N PRO A 147 3.24 -20.24 -18.81
CA PRO A 147 3.84 -20.59 -20.10
C PRO A 147 3.02 -20.06 -21.29
N LEU A 148 1.82 -19.53 -21.04
CA LEU A 148 0.88 -19.06 -22.06
C LEU A 148 0.77 -17.53 -22.12
N VAL A 149 1.65 -16.77 -21.46
CA VAL A 149 1.67 -15.30 -21.51
C VAL A 149 1.61 -14.78 -22.95
N GLY A 150 0.72 -13.81 -23.19
CA GLY A 150 0.49 -13.19 -24.50
C GLY A 150 -0.37 -14.01 -25.45
N ARG A 151 -0.72 -15.26 -25.10
CA ARG A 151 -1.60 -16.11 -25.91
C ARG A 151 -3.06 -15.83 -25.56
N THR A 152 -3.92 -15.92 -26.58
CA THR A 152 -5.38 -15.96 -26.39
C THR A 152 -5.82 -17.41 -26.26
N VAL A 153 -6.45 -17.74 -25.14
CA VAL A 153 -6.91 -19.09 -24.82
C VAL A 153 -8.40 -19.11 -24.51
N THR A 154 -9.03 -20.27 -24.66
CA THR A 154 -10.38 -20.52 -24.14
C THR A 154 -10.30 -21.54 -23.00
N THR A 155 -10.87 -21.21 -21.84
CA THR A 155 -10.90 -22.09 -20.67
C THR A 155 -12.27 -22.10 -20.00
N THR A 156 -12.49 -23.04 -19.09
CA THR A 156 -13.74 -23.15 -18.33
C THR A 156 -13.46 -23.23 -16.84
N GLY A 157 -14.29 -22.60 -16.02
CA GLY A 157 -14.14 -22.65 -14.56
C GLY A 157 -15.39 -22.20 -13.80
N VAL A 158 -15.45 -22.56 -12.52
CA VAL A 158 -16.48 -22.11 -11.57
C VAL A 158 -15.98 -20.88 -10.83
N VAL A 159 -16.79 -19.84 -10.75
CA VAL A 159 -16.44 -18.62 -9.99
C VAL A 159 -16.36 -18.93 -8.49
N THR A 160 -15.22 -18.70 -7.86
CA THR A 160 -14.99 -18.95 -6.42
C THR A 160 -14.91 -17.66 -5.60
N ALA A 161 -14.55 -16.55 -6.22
CA ALA A 161 -14.52 -15.22 -5.60
C ALA A 161 -14.83 -14.13 -6.62
N ARG A 162 -15.36 -12.98 -6.18
CA ARG A 162 -15.60 -11.82 -7.05
C ARG A 162 -15.46 -10.48 -6.33
N TYR A 163 -14.95 -9.49 -7.06
CA TYR A 163 -14.61 -8.17 -6.54
C TYR A 163 -15.14 -7.06 -7.48
N PRO A 164 -16.46 -6.82 -7.50
CA PRO A 164 -17.08 -5.78 -8.34
C PRO A 164 -16.83 -4.36 -7.81
N SER A 165 -16.45 -4.25 -6.54
CA SER A 165 -16.07 -3.02 -5.85
C SER A 165 -14.68 -3.20 -5.22
N GLY A 166 -14.17 -2.15 -4.56
CA GLY A 166 -12.88 -2.21 -3.88
C GLY A 166 -11.68 -2.02 -4.79
N GLY A 167 -11.82 -2.12 -6.12
CA GLY A 167 -10.78 -1.76 -7.09
C GLY A 167 -10.00 -2.94 -7.69
N TYR A 168 -10.30 -4.17 -7.30
CA TYR A 168 -9.73 -5.37 -7.94
C TYR A 168 -10.35 -5.63 -9.32
N ASN A 169 -11.61 -5.26 -9.53
CA ASN A 169 -12.29 -5.24 -10.83
C ASN A 169 -12.24 -6.60 -11.57
N GLY A 170 -12.47 -7.69 -10.85
CA GLY A 170 -12.36 -9.03 -11.41
C GLY A 170 -12.92 -10.10 -10.49
N TYR A 171 -12.70 -11.34 -10.86
CA TYR A 171 -13.21 -12.52 -10.17
C TYR A 171 -12.26 -13.70 -10.38
N VAL A 172 -12.33 -14.70 -9.52
CA VAL A 172 -11.53 -15.92 -9.64
C VAL A 172 -12.41 -17.02 -10.21
N ILE A 173 -11.88 -17.75 -11.19
CA ILE A 173 -12.46 -19.03 -11.63
C ILE A 173 -11.54 -20.17 -11.22
N GLN A 174 -12.13 -21.31 -10.86
CA GLN A 174 -11.40 -22.53 -10.53
C GLN A 174 -11.98 -23.74 -11.26
N THR A 175 -11.13 -24.67 -11.66
CA THR A 175 -11.52 -25.88 -12.40
C THR A 175 -12.58 -26.68 -11.62
N PRO A 176 -13.71 -27.07 -12.24
CA PRO A 176 -14.76 -27.85 -11.57
C PRO A 176 -14.25 -29.13 -10.90
N GLY A 177 -14.76 -29.44 -9.70
CA GLY A 177 -14.41 -30.67 -8.98
C GLY A 177 -13.01 -30.70 -8.36
N THR A 178 -12.29 -29.58 -8.38
CA THR A 178 -10.94 -29.46 -7.80
C THR A 178 -10.96 -28.84 -6.40
N GLY A 179 -9.77 -28.80 -5.79
CA GLY A 179 -9.55 -28.42 -4.39
C GLY A 179 -9.54 -29.64 -3.47
N GLY A 180 -9.92 -29.48 -2.21
CA GLY A 180 -9.75 -30.55 -1.20
C GLY A 180 -8.27 -30.87 -0.94
N THR A 181 -7.80 -32.07 -1.33
CA THR A 181 -6.39 -32.45 -1.17
C THR A 181 -5.49 -31.82 -2.23
N THR A 182 -4.29 -31.44 -1.82
CA THR A 182 -3.26 -30.84 -2.70
C THR A 182 -2.18 -31.84 -3.14
N THR A 183 -2.29 -33.11 -2.72
CA THR A 183 -1.28 -34.13 -3.03
C THR A 183 -1.17 -34.38 -4.54
N GLY A 184 0.05 -34.37 -5.08
CA GLY A 184 0.32 -34.66 -6.48
C GLY A 184 -0.01 -33.53 -7.46
N ARG A 185 -0.37 -32.36 -6.95
CA ARG A 185 -0.62 -31.15 -7.74
C ARG A 185 0.69 -30.61 -8.32
N THR A 186 0.65 -30.20 -9.59
CA THR A 186 1.81 -29.62 -10.30
C THR A 186 1.57 -28.20 -10.81
N ALA A 187 0.35 -27.69 -10.68
CA ALA A 187 -0.06 -26.34 -11.06
C ALA A 187 -1.34 -25.93 -10.29
N SER A 188 -1.64 -24.64 -10.21
CA SER A 188 -2.91 -24.17 -9.67
C SER A 188 -4.08 -24.52 -10.60
N ASP A 189 -5.24 -24.83 -10.00
CA ASP A 189 -6.51 -25.03 -10.73
C ASP A 189 -7.34 -23.75 -10.82
N ALA A 190 -6.84 -22.62 -10.32
CA ALA A 190 -7.56 -21.35 -10.30
C ALA A 190 -6.77 -20.25 -11.00
N VAL A 191 -7.48 -19.27 -11.54
CA VAL A 191 -6.88 -18.09 -12.18
C VAL A 191 -7.75 -16.87 -11.92
N PHE A 192 -7.12 -15.72 -11.69
CA PHE A 192 -7.82 -14.45 -11.59
C PHE A 192 -8.22 -13.94 -12.99
N VAL A 193 -9.49 -13.63 -13.17
CA VAL A 193 -10.05 -13.01 -14.37
C VAL A 193 -10.18 -11.52 -14.13
N TYR A 194 -9.32 -10.73 -14.78
CA TYR A 194 -9.38 -9.28 -14.73
C TYR A 194 -10.39 -8.75 -15.76
N SER A 195 -11.55 -8.27 -15.29
CA SER A 195 -12.60 -7.76 -16.18
C SER A 195 -13.60 -6.86 -15.44
N SER A 196 -13.35 -5.54 -15.48
CA SER A 196 -14.32 -4.55 -14.99
C SER A 196 -15.65 -4.62 -15.74
N ALA A 197 -15.63 -5.04 -17.01
CA ALA A 197 -16.82 -5.13 -17.86
C ALA A 197 -17.76 -6.29 -17.49
N SER A 198 -17.24 -7.41 -16.96
CA SER A 198 -18.04 -8.61 -16.68
C SER A 198 -18.19 -8.92 -15.18
N VAL A 199 -17.35 -8.36 -14.29
CA VAL A 199 -17.41 -8.66 -12.85
C VAL A 199 -18.78 -8.36 -12.21
N GLY A 200 -19.51 -7.37 -12.73
CA GLY A 200 -20.85 -7.03 -12.24
C GLY A 200 -21.95 -8.02 -12.63
N SER A 201 -21.74 -8.85 -13.66
CA SER A 201 -22.73 -9.81 -14.16
C SER A 201 -22.47 -11.26 -13.78
N VAL A 202 -21.37 -11.56 -13.09
CA VAL A 202 -21.01 -12.90 -12.62
C VAL A 202 -21.34 -13.10 -11.14
N ALA A 203 -21.77 -14.31 -10.78
CA ALA A 203 -21.99 -14.73 -9.40
C ALA A 203 -21.02 -15.85 -9.00
N ILE A 204 -20.69 -15.91 -7.71
CA ILE A 204 -19.98 -17.07 -7.14
C ILE A 204 -20.84 -18.31 -7.40
N GLY A 205 -20.20 -19.37 -7.91
CA GLY A 205 -20.84 -20.61 -8.33
C GLY A 205 -21.21 -20.67 -9.82
N ASP A 206 -21.14 -19.57 -10.57
CA ASP A 206 -21.37 -19.61 -12.02
C ASP A 206 -20.28 -20.43 -12.71
N HIS A 207 -20.68 -21.29 -13.65
CA HIS A 207 -19.78 -22.03 -14.54
C HIS A 207 -19.62 -21.24 -15.84
N LEU A 208 -18.39 -20.80 -16.14
CA LEU A 208 -18.08 -19.91 -17.25
C LEU A 208 -17.16 -20.60 -18.24
N GLU A 209 -17.36 -20.36 -19.54
CA GLU A 209 -16.34 -20.48 -20.59
C GLU A 209 -15.85 -19.07 -20.92
N ILE A 210 -14.53 -18.87 -20.87
CA ILE A 210 -13.91 -17.56 -21.08
C ILE A 210 -12.85 -17.68 -22.16
N THR A 211 -12.96 -16.83 -23.19
CA THR A 211 -11.87 -16.57 -24.14
C THR A 211 -11.17 -15.26 -23.79
N GLY A 212 -9.88 -15.32 -23.50
CA GLY A 212 -9.10 -14.17 -23.02
C GLY A 212 -7.60 -14.31 -23.27
N VAL A 213 -6.89 -13.19 -23.07
CA VAL A 213 -5.43 -13.11 -23.14
C VAL A 213 -4.85 -13.41 -21.77
N VAL A 214 -3.86 -14.30 -21.71
CA VAL A 214 -3.10 -14.60 -20.49
C VAL A 214 -1.99 -13.56 -20.31
N SER A 215 -1.82 -13.05 -19.09
CA SER A 215 -0.79 -12.06 -18.75
C SER A 215 -0.30 -12.22 -17.32
N GLU A 216 0.93 -11.77 -17.05
CA GLU A 216 1.41 -11.51 -15.70
C GLU A 216 1.08 -10.07 -15.30
N PHE A 217 0.54 -9.86 -14.11
CA PHE A 217 0.36 -8.54 -13.53
C PHE A 217 0.97 -8.47 -12.14
N ASN A 218 2.14 -7.82 -12.02
CA ASN A 218 2.90 -7.74 -10.77
C ASN A 218 3.15 -9.11 -10.12
N GLY A 219 3.36 -10.14 -10.94
CA GLY A 219 3.61 -11.52 -10.51
C GLY A 219 2.37 -12.38 -10.25
N LEU A 220 1.16 -11.89 -10.55
CA LEU A 220 -0.06 -12.69 -10.56
C LEU A 220 -0.39 -13.13 -11.99
N THR A 221 -0.69 -14.42 -12.18
CA THR A 221 -1.24 -14.90 -13.45
C THR A 221 -2.70 -14.45 -13.61
N GLU A 222 -2.98 -13.68 -14.66
CA GLU A 222 -4.33 -13.17 -14.97
C GLU A 222 -4.82 -13.64 -16.35
N LEU A 223 -6.13 -13.84 -16.45
CA LEU A 223 -6.86 -13.97 -17.72
C LEU A 223 -7.68 -12.69 -17.96
N THR A 224 -7.45 -12.00 -19.08
CA THR A 224 -8.27 -10.84 -19.48
C THR A 224 -9.17 -11.21 -20.65
N PRO A 225 -10.51 -11.26 -20.47
CA PRO A 225 -11.43 -11.55 -21.58
C PRO A 225 -11.25 -10.55 -22.73
N THR A 226 -11.28 -11.03 -23.97
CA THR A 226 -11.14 -10.14 -25.15
C THR A 226 -12.35 -9.22 -25.34
N SER A 227 -13.51 -9.60 -24.82
CA SER A 227 -14.68 -8.72 -24.66
C SER A 227 -15.64 -9.29 -23.61
N ALA A 228 -16.69 -8.54 -23.24
CA ALA A 228 -17.76 -9.09 -22.38
C ALA A 228 -18.49 -10.26 -23.04
N ALA A 229 -18.57 -10.30 -24.38
CA ALA A 229 -19.24 -11.37 -25.12
C ALA A 229 -18.44 -12.69 -25.11
N THR A 230 -17.16 -12.67 -24.75
CA THR A 230 -16.34 -13.88 -24.60
C THR A 230 -16.36 -14.46 -23.19
N VAL A 231 -17.23 -13.95 -22.32
CA VAL A 231 -17.56 -14.55 -21.03
C VAL A 231 -18.94 -15.19 -21.16
N VAL A 232 -18.98 -16.51 -21.33
CA VAL A 232 -20.21 -17.26 -21.59
C VAL A 232 -20.54 -18.10 -20.37
N ARG A 233 -21.72 -17.89 -19.78
CA ARG A 233 -22.23 -18.78 -18.75
C ARG A 233 -22.68 -20.09 -19.38
N LEU A 234 -22.21 -21.20 -18.84
CA LEU A 234 -22.57 -22.54 -19.26
C LEU A 234 -23.78 -23.03 -18.44
N GLU A 235 -24.80 -23.53 -19.14
CA GLU A 235 -26.02 -24.09 -18.52
C GLU A 235 -25.78 -25.47 -17.87
N ALA A 236 -24.72 -26.17 -18.32
CA ALA A 236 -24.36 -27.46 -17.76
C ALA A 236 -23.82 -27.29 -16.33
N ALA A 237 -24.46 -27.99 -15.38
CA ALA A 237 -24.02 -28.02 -13.99
C ALA A 237 -22.57 -28.52 -13.90
N ALA A 238 -21.72 -27.72 -13.27
CA ALA A 238 -20.35 -28.08 -12.94
C ALA A 238 -20.28 -28.89 -11.64
N ALA A 239 -19.28 -29.76 -11.52
CA ALA A 239 -18.91 -30.30 -10.22
C ALA A 239 -18.49 -29.15 -9.28
N PRO A 240 -18.91 -29.16 -8.01
CA PRO A 240 -18.59 -28.07 -7.09
C PRO A 240 -17.09 -28.02 -6.83
N VAL A 241 -16.57 -26.81 -6.68
CA VAL A 241 -15.23 -26.58 -6.12
C VAL A 241 -15.31 -26.72 -4.60
N VAL A 242 -14.34 -27.42 -4.01
CA VAL A 242 -14.22 -27.55 -2.55
C VAL A 242 -12.96 -26.80 -2.11
N PRO A 243 -12.98 -25.97 -1.06
CA PRO A 243 -11.76 -25.31 -0.59
C PRO A 243 -10.63 -26.31 -0.31
N ALA A 244 -9.40 -26.01 -0.75
CA ALA A 244 -8.26 -26.86 -0.45
C ALA A 244 -7.88 -26.75 1.03
N THR A 245 -7.83 -27.87 1.75
CA THR A 245 -7.47 -27.88 3.18
C THR A 245 -5.95 -27.94 3.30
N VAL A 246 -5.33 -26.79 3.60
CA VAL A 246 -3.87 -26.65 3.57
C VAL A 246 -3.35 -25.89 4.79
N GLU A 247 -2.23 -26.33 5.34
CA GLU A 247 -1.37 -25.44 6.12
C GLU A 247 -0.73 -24.41 5.18
N LEU A 248 -0.30 -23.26 5.70
CA LEU A 248 0.36 -22.24 4.87
C LEU A 248 1.60 -22.85 4.19
N PRO A 249 1.68 -22.85 2.84
CA PRO A 249 2.87 -23.33 2.15
C PRO A 249 4.09 -22.45 2.47
N ARG A 250 5.22 -23.10 2.75
CA ARG A 250 6.39 -22.46 3.36
C ARG A 250 7.38 -21.94 2.33
N THR A 251 7.33 -22.41 1.09
CA THR A 251 8.15 -21.89 -0.01
C THR A 251 7.29 -21.17 -1.05
N LEU A 252 7.93 -20.35 -1.88
CA LEU A 252 7.22 -19.66 -2.97
C LEU A 252 6.67 -20.68 -3.97
N GLU A 253 7.45 -21.68 -4.34
CA GLU A 253 7.05 -22.73 -5.28
C GLU A 253 5.80 -23.47 -4.82
N GLU A 254 5.67 -23.76 -3.53
CA GLU A 254 4.47 -24.41 -2.99
C GLU A 254 3.26 -23.47 -2.98
N ARG A 255 3.47 -22.15 -2.84
CA ARG A 255 2.39 -21.15 -2.92
C ARG A 255 1.90 -20.98 -4.35
N GLU A 256 2.79 -21.00 -5.34
CA GLU A 256 2.43 -20.95 -6.77
C GLU A 256 1.49 -22.09 -7.17
N LEU A 257 1.66 -23.28 -6.58
CA LEU A 257 0.76 -24.42 -6.82
C LEU A 257 -0.69 -24.13 -6.39
N LEU A 258 -0.93 -23.10 -5.59
CA LEU A 258 -2.22 -22.73 -5.04
C LEU A 258 -2.63 -21.29 -5.41
N GLU A 259 -1.92 -20.64 -6.35
CA GLU A 259 -2.21 -19.26 -6.75
C GLU A 259 -3.67 -19.11 -7.21
N SER A 260 -4.37 -18.12 -6.68
CA SER A 260 -5.80 -17.87 -6.87
C SER A 260 -6.75 -18.97 -6.36
N MET A 261 -6.27 -20.06 -5.75
CA MET A 261 -7.18 -21.13 -5.32
C MET A 261 -7.99 -20.76 -4.09
N LEU A 262 -9.22 -21.28 -4.04
CA LEU A 262 -10.02 -21.27 -2.82
C LEU A 262 -9.44 -22.28 -1.82
N ILE A 263 -9.09 -21.80 -0.63
CA ILE A 263 -8.45 -22.60 0.43
C ILE A 263 -9.22 -22.48 1.75
N ALA A 264 -9.12 -23.51 2.56
CA ALA A 264 -9.49 -23.54 3.97
C ALA A 264 -8.20 -23.65 4.79
N PRO A 265 -7.65 -22.52 5.30
CA PRO A 265 -6.40 -22.52 6.05
C PRO A 265 -6.46 -23.47 7.27
N GLN A 266 -5.40 -24.27 7.44
CA GLN A 266 -5.22 -25.21 8.54
C GLN A 266 -4.04 -24.79 9.42
N GLY A 267 -4.02 -25.30 10.64
CA GLY A 267 -3.00 -24.98 11.63
C GLY A 267 -3.29 -23.69 12.40
N ALA A 268 -2.38 -23.33 13.28
CA ALA A 268 -2.47 -22.10 14.07
C ALA A 268 -2.03 -20.89 13.24
N PHE A 269 -2.67 -19.74 13.46
CA PHE A 269 -2.22 -18.45 12.98
C PHE A 269 -2.22 -17.45 14.12
N THR A 270 -1.27 -16.52 14.10
CA THR A 270 -1.10 -15.47 15.12
C THR A 270 -0.94 -14.12 14.45
N VAL A 271 -1.64 -13.10 14.95
CA VAL A 271 -1.46 -11.72 14.49
C VAL A 271 -0.01 -11.28 14.75
N THR A 272 0.69 -10.85 13.71
CA THR A 272 2.07 -10.38 13.82
C THR A 272 2.24 -8.90 13.52
N ASP A 273 1.32 -8.29 12.77
CA ASP A 273 1.41 -6.88 12.38
C ASP A 273 0.00 -6.29 12.14
N THR A 274 -0.22 -5.06 12.57
CA THR A 274 -1.46 -4.28 12.37
C THR A 274 -1.19 -2.90 11.77
N TYR A 275 0.05 -2.64 11.31
CA TYR A 275 0.48 -1.32 10.84
C TYR A 275 -0.32 -0.85 9.62
N ASP A 276 -0.54 -1.74 8.65
CA ASP A 276 -1.26 -1.44 7.41
C ASP A 276 -2.79 -1.49 7.57
N LEU A 277 -3.31 -1.90 8.74
CA LEU A 277 -4.74 -2.07 8.97
C LEU A 277 -5.52 -0.77 8.74
N ASN A 278 -5.07 0.34 9.31
CA ASN A 278 -5.74 1.63 9.17
C ASN A 278 -5.67 2.22 7.76
N SER A 279 -4.67 1.82 6.97
CA SER A 279 -4.47 2.34 5.62
C SER A 279 -5.15 1.48 4.56
N PHE A 280 -5.17 0.16 4.74
CA PHE A 280 -5.47 -0.79 3.68
C PHE A 280 -6.40 -1.94 4.09
N GLY A 281 -6.88 -2.00 5.33
CA GLY A 281 -7.68 -3.14 5.79
C GLY A 281 -6.85 -4.42 5.95
N SER A 282 -5.53 -4.32 5.99
CA SER A 282 -4.62 -5.47 5.97
C SER A 282 -4.07 -5.81 7.36
N ILE A 283 -4.02 -7.10 7.68
CA ILE A 283 -3.50 -7.64 8.93
C ILE A 283 -2.38 -8.63 8.60
N GLY A 284 -1.20 -8.43 9.18
CA GLY A 284 -0.11 -9.39 9.07
C GLY A 284 -0.35 -10.59 9.98
N LEU A 285 -0.26 -11.79 9.43
CA LEU A 285 -0.34 -13.06 10.16
C LEU A 285 0.96 -13.86 10.06
N ALA A 286 1.26 -14.59 11.11
CA ALA A 286 2.26 -15.64 11.14
C ALA A 286 1.58 -17.00 11.23
N ALA A 287 1.89 -17.93 10.34
CA ALA A 287 1.59 -19.34 10.59
C ALA A 287 2.32 -19.81 11.85
N GLY A 288 1.61 -20.45 12.77
CA GLY A 288 2.08 -20.87 14.09
C GLY A 288 1.43 -20.10 15.24
N THR A 289 1.87 -20.41 16.46
CA THR A 289 1.31 -19.89 17.72
C THR A 289 2.05 -18.67 18.27
N SER A 290 2.94 -18.06 17.49
CA SER A 290 3.70 -16.88 17.87
C SER A 290 3.74 -15.86 16.73
N PRO A 291 3.86 -14.56 17.03
CA PRO A 291 4.18 -13.57 16.00
C PRO A 291 5.57 -13.84 15.39
N LEU A 292 5.85 -13.18 14.26
CA LEU A 292 7.18 -13.13 13.66
C LEU A 292 8.12 -12.34 14.57
N LEU A 293 9.40 -12.71 14.58
CA LEU A 293 10.40 -12.05 15.41
C LEU A 293 11.05 -10.91 14.66
N THR A 294 11.35 -9.79 15.33
CA THR A 294 12.33 -8.85 14.76
C THR A 294 13.68 -9.54 14.76
N PRO A 295 14.36 -9.75 13.61
CA PRO A 295 15.55 -10.61 13.58
C PRO A 295 16.68 -10.16 14.53
N THR A 296 16.81 -8.85 14.74
CA THR A 296 17.83 -8.27 15.65
C THR A 296 17.53 -8.37 17.13
N GLU A 297 16.34 -8.83 17.53
CA GLU A 297 16.04 -9.10 18.94
C GLU A 297 16.69 -10.40 19.42
N VAL A 298 16.99 -11.32 18.49
CA VAL A 298 17.47 -12.66 18.81
C VAL A 298 18.81 -13.01 18.15
N ALA A 299 19.26 -12.23 17.15
CA ALA A 299 20.50 -12.49 16.44
C ALA A 299 21.25 -11.19 16.06
N ARG A 300 22.57 -11.28 15.89
CA ARG A 300 23.41 -10.12 15.52
C ARG A 300 23.28 -9.82 14.01
N PRO A 301 23.35 -8.53 13.59
CA PRO A 301 23.50 -8.14 12.19
C PRO A 301 24.58 -8.96 11.46
N GLY A 302 24.26 -9.46 10.26
CA GLY A 302 25.20 -10.21 9.41
C GLY A 302 25.50 -11.65 9.85
N SER A 303 24.88 -12.15 10.92
CA SER A 303 25.09 -13.52 11.39
C SER A 303 24.23 -14.56 10.64
N PRO A 304 24.67 -15.83 10.53
CA PRO A 304 23.84 -16.92 10.02
C PRO A 304 22.54 -17.10 10.80
N GLU A 305 22.56 -16.85 12.11
CA GLU A 305 21.38 -16.92 12.97
C GLU A 305 20.34 -15.88 12.57
N LEU A 306 20.77 -14.66 12.21
CA LEU A 306 19.87 -13.63 11.70
C LEU A 306 19.27 -14.06 10.36
N ALA A 307 20.08 -14.58 9.44
CA ALA A 307 19.59 -15.07 8.15
C ALA A 307 18.56 -16.19 8.31
N ALA A 308 18.74 -17.08 9.30
CA ALA A 308 17.78 -18.12 9.62
C ALA A 308 16.44 -17.56 10.13
N VAL A 309 16.45 -16.53 10.96
CA VAL A 309 15.22 -15.86 11.44
C VAL A 309 14.51 -15.15 10.29
N VAL A 310 15.24 -14.50 9.39
CA VAL A 310 14.67 -13.87 8.19
C VAL A 310 13.99 -14.91 7.29
N ALA A 311 14.64 -16.05 7.07
CA ALA A 311 14.08 -17.14 6.28
C ALA A 311 12.82 -17.77 6.93
N ASP A 312 12.82 -17.99 8.26
CA ASP A 312 11.63 -18.49 8.96
C ASP A 312 10.47 -17.50 8.91
N ASN A 313 10.76 -16.20 9.08
CA ASN A 313 9.75 -15.15 8.95
C ASN A 313 9.12 -15.15 7.55
N ALA A 314 9.93 -15.21 6.50
CA ALA A 314 9.43 -15.27 5.12
C ALA A 314 8.55 -16.50 4.86
N ALA A 315 8.95 -17.66 5.40
CA ALA A 315 8.20 -18.91 5.25
C ALA A 315 6.83 -18.89 5.97
N ARG A 316 6.72 -18.16 7.09
CA ARG A 316 5.51 -18.12 7.93
C ARG A 316 4.61 -16.91 7.68
N ALA A 317 5.11 -15.87 7.03
CA ALA A 317 4.37 -14.64 6.81
C ALA A 317 3.28 -14.80 5.74
N ILE A 318 2.09 -14.30 6.06
CA ILE A 318 0.97 -14.13 5.13
C ILE A 318 0.16 -12.89 5.55
N VAL A 319 -0.39 -12.14 4.59
CA VAL A 319 -1.32 -11.05 4.87
C VAL A 319 -2.75 -11.59 4.86
N LEU A 320 -3.59 -11.16 5.79
CA LEU A 320 -5.04 -11.23 5.66
C LEU A 320 -5.57 -9.87 5.23
N ASP A 321 -6.32 -9.83 4.14
CA ASP A 321 -6.70 -8.61 3.44
C ASP A 321 -8.22 -8.39 3.48
N ASP A 322 -8.71 -7.25 2.97
CA ASP A 322 -10.13 -6.92 2.90
C ASP A 322 -10.75 -7.16 1.51
N GLY A 323 -9.99 -7.67 0.54
CA GLY A 323 -10.49 -7.88 -0.82
C GLY A 323 -10.65 -6.58 -1.63
N ALA A 324 -9.99 -5.49 -1.24
CA ALA A 324 -9.99 -4.21 -1.94
C ALA A 324 -8.57 -3.67 -2.14
N SER A 325 -8.40 -2.68 -3.02
CA SER A 325 -7.19 -1.87 -3.21
C SER A 325 -7.36 -0.45 -2.64
N ILE A 326 -8.30 -0.25 -1.71
CA ILE A 326 -8.62 1.07 -1.15
C ILE A 326 -7.51 1.50 -0.20
N ASN A 327 -7.04 2.75 -0.34
CA ASN A 327 -6.27 3.44 0.68
C ASN A 327 -7.22 4.32 1.50
N PHE A 328 -7.57 3.88 2.71
CA PHE A 328 -8.48 4.59 3.61
C PHE A 328 -7.94 5.94 4.10
N LEU A 329 -6.64 6.21 3.92
CA LEU A 329 -6.01 7.50 4.19
C LEU A 329 -5.80 8.37 2.94
N GLY A 330 -6.21 7.88 1.77
CA GLY A 330 -6.06 8.55 0.49
C GLY A 330 -7.08 9.69 0.29
N SER A 331 -8.00 9.51 -0.65
CA SER A 331 -9.00 10.53 -1.00
C SER A 331 -10.03 10.75 0.12
N ALA A 332 -10.70 11.91 0.12
CA ALA A 332 -11.82 12.18 1.03
C ALA A 332 -12.93 11.13 0.91
N ALA A 333 -13.19 10.64 -0.30
CA ALA A 333 -14.15 9.56 -0.53
C ALA A 333 -13.71 8.25 0.14
N SER A 334 -12.41 7.91 0.11
CA SER A 334 -11.89 6.70 0.76
C SER A 334 -11.92 6.82 2.29
N LYS A 335 -11.58 8.00 2.83
CA LYS A 335 -11.67 8.33 4.26
C LYS A 335 -13.09 8.27 4.82
N ALA A 336 -14.10 8.38 3.95
CA ALA A 336 -15.51 8.27 4.33
C ALA A 336 -16.02 6.83 4.38
N ILE A 337 -15.23 5.84 3.93
CA ILE A 337 -15.59 4.43 3.98
C ILE A 337 -15.26 3.89 5.38
N PRO A 338 -16.22 3.28 6.10
CA PRO A 338 -15.93 2.59 7.35
C PRO A 338 -14.91 1.46 7.14
N LEU A 339 -13.82 1.48 7.91
CA LEU A 339 -12.77 0.46 7.84
C LEU A 339 -13.27 -0.87 8.45
N PRO A 340 -13.15 -2.01 7.74
CA PRO A 340 -13.53 -3.32 8.29
C PRO A 340 -12.55 -3.80 9.37
N TYR A 341 -12.85 -4.93 10.01
CA TYR A 341 -12.09 -5.58 11.10
C TYR A 341 -12.01 -4.83 12.44
N LEU A 342 -12.07 -3.49 12.45
CA LEU A 342 -11.98 -2.72 13.68
C LEU A 342 -13.32 -2.61 14.41
N THR A 343 -13.32 -2.95 15.70
CA THR A 343 -14.40 -2.58 16.62
C THR A 343 -13.83 -1.83 17.83
N PRO A 344 -14.62 -0.97 18.50
CA PRO A 344 -14.16 -0.26 19.70
C PRO A 344 -13.89 -1.17 20.91
N THR A 345 -14.45 -2.39 20.91
CA THR A 345 -14.51 -3.29 22.07
C THR A 345 -13.65 -4.53 21.95
N GLU A 346 -13.29 -4.93 20.73
CA GLU A 346 -12.50 -6.14 20.45
C GLU A 346 -11.30 -5.73 19.59
N PRO A 347 -10.27 -5.11 20.19
CA PRO A 347 -9.12 -4.65 19.44
C PRO A 347 -8.27 -5.83 18.97
N ILE A 348 -7.81 -5.76 17.72
CA ILE A 348 -6.84 -6.72 17.18
C ILE A 348 -5.46 -6.41 17.77
N ARG A 349 -4.87 -7.37 18.46
CA ARG A 349 -3.57 -7.23 19.15
C ARG A 349 -2.54 -8.15 18.55
N VAL A 350 -1.31 -7.66 18.36
CA VAL A 350 -0.16 -8.51 18.03
C VAL A 350 -0.02 -9.60 19.10
N GLY A 351 0.17 -10.84 18.66
CA GLY A 351 0.17 -12.03 19.51
C GLY A 351 -1.20 -12.68 19.70
N ALA A 352 -2.29 -12.08 19.22
CA ALA A 352 -3.62 -12.70 19.28
C ALA A 352 -3.70 -13.93 18.36
N PRO A 353 -4.19 -15.08 18.84
CA PRO A 353 -4.58 -16.19 17.98
C PRO A 353 -5.67 -15.79 16.97
N THR A 354 -5.53 -16.27 15.73
CA THR A 354 -6.46 -16.07 14.63
C THR A 354 -7.15 -17.39 14.28
N THR A 355 -8.47 -17.38 14.19
CA THR A 355 -9.28 -18.55 13.78
C THR A 355 -10.00 -18.23 12.47
N PHE A 356 -9.78 -19.02 11.43
CA PHE A 356 -10.53 -18.88 10.17
C PHE A 356 -11.92 -19.50 10.31
N THR A 357 -12.95 -18.71 9.97
CA THR A 357 -14.37 -19.10 10.04
C THR A 357 -14.96 -19.40 8.66
N GLY A 358 -14.23 -19.05 7.59
CA GLY A 358 -14.60 -19.30 6.20
C GLY A 358 -13.39 -19.50 5.29
N PRO A 359 -13.62 -19.94 4.05
CA PRO A 359 -12.55 -20.09 3.07
C PRO A 359 -12.06 -18.73 2.56
N VAL A 360 -10.83 -18.70 2.10
CA VAL A 360 -10.15 -17.54 1.52
C VAL A 360 -9.53 -17.90 0.18
N VAL A 361 -9.19 -16.91 -0.63
CA VAL A 361 -8.37 -17.11 -1.83
C VAL A 361 -6.91 -16.87 -1.46
N LEU A 362 -6.03 -17.84 -1.77
CA LEU A 362 -4.59 -17.57 -1.73
C LEU A 362 -4.21 -16.79 -2.99
N ASP A 363 -3.65 -15.62 -2.81
CA ASP A 363 -3.50 -14.66 -3.89
C ASP A 363 -2.16 -13.93 -3.77
N TYR A 364 -1.63 -13.49 -4.90
CA TYR A 364 -0.38 -12.73 -4.96
C TYR A 364 -0.65 -11.33 -5.51
N ARG A 365 -0.40 -10.30 -4.71
CA ARG A 365 -0.48 -8.90 -5.14
C ARG A 365 0.35 -8.00 -4.24
N ASN A 366 0.72 -6.82 -4.74
CA ASN A 366 1.54 -5.86 -4.00
C ASN A 366 2.85 -6.50 -3.49
N ASN A 367 3.49 -7.33 -4.31
CA ASN A 367 4.73 -8.06 -3.98
C ASN A 367 4.64 -8.94 -2.73
N GLY A 368 3.46 -9.49 -2.45
CA GLY A 368 3.24 -10.36 -1.30
C GLY A 368 2.09 -11.33 -1.50
N TRP A 369 2.16 -12.43 -0.77
CA TRP A 369 1.07 -13.40 -0.68
C TRP A 369 0.05 -12.94 0.37
N ALA A 370 -1.22 -13.07 0.02
CA ALA A 370 -2.33 -12.70 0.87
C ALA A 370 -3.44 -13.75 0.83
N PHE A 371 -4.18 -13.81 1.93
CA PHE A 371 -5.51 -14.41 1.99
C PHE A 371 -6.53 -13.31 1.72
N GLN A 372 -7.28 -13.47 0.64
CA GLN A 372 -8.38 -12.58 0.29
C GLN A 372 -9.72 -13.20 0.71
N PRO A 373 -10.66 -12.44 1.29
CA PRO A 373 -12.04 -12.87 1.39
C PRO A 373 -12.62 -13.12 -0.01
N VAL A 374 -13.63 -13.98 -0.15
CA VAL A 374 -14.22 -14.34 -1.45
C VAL A 374 -14.96 -13.18 -2.13
N THR A 375 -15.17 -12.08 -1.42
CA THR A 375 -15.60 -10.79 -1.94
C THR A 375 -15.05 -9.69 -1.05
N GLN A 376 -15.13 -8.42 -1.48
CA GLN A 376 -14.68 -7.31 -0.64
C GLN A 376 -15.40 -7.33 0.72
N LEU A 377 -14.62 -7.31 1.79
CA LEU A 377 -15.09 -7.13 3.15
C LEU A 377 -15.39 -5.66 3.41
N THR A 378 -16.57 -5.38 3.95
CA THR A 378 -16.99 -4.07 4.44
C THR A 378 -17.61 -4.23 5.82
N VAL A 379 -17.81 -3.11 6.54
CA VAL A 379 -18.51 -3.15 7.83
C VAL A 379 -19.91 -3.73 7.69
N GLU A 380 -20.62 -3.40 6.61
CA GLU A 380 -22.01 -3.80 6.35
C GLU A 380 -22.17 -5.31 6.08
N ASN A 381 -21.16 -5.98 5.49
CA ASN A 381 -21.23 -7.39 5.13
C ASN A 381 -20.40 -8.31 6.05
N SER A 382 -19.73 -7.74 7.05
CA SER A 382 -18.79 -8.42 7.96
C SER A 382 -19.32 -9.72 8.56
N ALA A 383 -20.59 -9.76 8.96
CA ALA A 383 -21.23 -10.95 9.52
C ALA A 383 -21.24 -12.19 8.59
N THR A 384 -20.99 -12.01 7.30
CA THR A 384 -21.01 -13.09 6.30
C THR A 384 -19.73 -13.23 5.48
N VAL A 385 -18.93 -12.16 5.38
CA VAL A 385 -17.73 -12.11 4.52
C VAL A 385 -16.44 -12.20 5.33
N GLN A 386 -16.45 -11.82 6.61
CA GLN A 386 -15.23 -11.81 7.42
C GLN A 386 -14.68 -13.25 7.54
N PRO A 387 -13.46 -13.51 7.06
CA PRO A 387 -12.96 -14.88 6.95
C PRO A 387 -12.32 -15.39 8.23
N ALA A 388 -12.07 -14.52 9.22
CA ALA A 388 -11.38 -14.87 10.45
C ALA A 388 -11.82 -14.04 11.66
N GLU A 389 -11.69 -14.64 12.84
CA GLU A 389 -11.86 -14.03 14.15
C GLU A 389 -10.52 -13.95 14.89
N PHE A 390 -10.37 -12.94 15.74
CA PHE A 390 -9.16 -12.70 16.53
C PHE A 390 -9.50 -12.79 18.01
N ALA A 391 -8.75 -13.59 18.76
CA ALA A 391 -8.99 -13.70 20.19
C ALA A 391 -8.66 -12.38 20.91
N ASP A 392 -9.59 -11.90 21.75
CA ASP A 392 -9.28 -10.81 22.66
C ASP A 392 -8.36 -11.31 23.77
N THR A 393 -7.09 -10.90 23.68
CA THR A 393 -6.04 -11.26 24.64
C THR A 393 -5.84 -10.18 25.70
N ARG A 394 -6.67 -9.13 25.73
CA ARG A 394 -6.53 -8.01 26.66
C ARG A 394 -6.86 -8.47 28.08
N THR A 395 -5.88 -8.38 28.98
CA THR A 395 -6.12 -8.58 30.40
C THR A 395 -6.67 -7.29 31.04
N ALA A 396 -7.47 -7.43 32.11
CA ALA A 396 -7.98 -6.28 32.85
C ALA A 396 -6.87 -5.53 33.62
N ALA A 397 -5.79 -6.23 33.97
CA ALA A 397 -4.62 -5.68 34.65
C ALA A 397 -3.36 -6.51 34.30
N PRO A 398 -2.15 -5.96 34.50
CA PRO A 398 -0.90 -6.73 34.44
C PRO A 398 -0.85 -7.83 35.51
N GLU A 399 -0.04 -8.86 35.28
CA GLU A 399 0.25 -9.88 36.29
C GLU A 399 0.99 -9.28 37.49
N ALA A 400 0.70 -9.79 38.69
CA ALA A 400 1.38 -9.34 39.91
C ALA A 400 2.80 -9.92 39.96
N VAL A 401 3.80 -9.04 39.96
CA VAL A 401 5.23 -9.40 40.10
C VAL A 401 5.75 -9.29 41.54
N GLY A 402 4.91 -8.85 42.49
CA GLY A 402 5.28 -8.56 43.87
C GLY A 402 6.04 -7.23 44.02
N GLY A 403 6.69 -7.04 45.17
CA GLY A 403 7.48 -5.84 45.49
C GLY A 403 6.69 -4.69 46.15
N ASP A 404 7.44 -3.73 46.70
CA ASP A 404 6.88 -2.60 47.45
C ASP A 404 6.64 -1.35 46.58
N VAL A 405 7.21 -1.33 45.37
CA VAL A 405 7.13 -0.19 44.43
C VAL A 405 6.74 -0.67 43.05
N ALA A 406 5.67 -0.09 42.50
CA ALA A 406 5.32 -0.23 41.09
C ALA A 406 6.07 0.83 40.26
N ILE A 407 6.80 0.39 39.23
CA ILE A 407 7.55 1.25 38.32
C ILE A 407 6.99 1.08 36.91
N ALA A 408 6.82 2.17 36.17
CA ALA A 408 6.40 2.15 34.77
C ALA A 408 7.35 2.97 33.89
N SER A 409 7.38 2.67 32.59
CA SER A 409 8.00 3.50 31.54
C SER A 409 6.91 3.85 30.54
N PHE A 410 6.87 5.11 30.10
CA PHE A 410 5.82 5.60 29.20
C PHE A 410 6.35 6.67 28.25
N ASN A 411 6.47 6.28 26.98
CA ASN A 411 6.70 7.22 25.89
C ASN A 411 5.40 7.99 25.63
N VAL A 412 5.42 9.30 25.89
CA VAL A 412 4.22 10.16 25.82
C VAL A 412 3.98 10.77 24.43
N LEU A 413 4.71 10.29 23.42
CA LEU A 413 4.57 10.64 22.00
C LEU A 413 4.62 12.15 21.74
N ASN A 414 5.81 12.73 21.88
CA ASN A 414 6.10 14.15 21.75
C ASN A 414 5.14 15.05 22.55
N TYR A 415 5.21 15.00 23.87
CA TYR A 415 4.49 15.94 24.73
C TYR A 415 5.26 17.27 24.80
N PHE A 416 4.75 18.27 24.07
CA PHE A 416 5.32 19.61 23.97
C PHE A 416 4.33 20.63 24.54
N SER A 417 4.80 21.44 25.48
CA SER A 417 4.07 22.63 25.93
C SER A 417 4.15 23.78 24.93
N THR A 418 5.10 23.71 23.99
CA THR A 418 5.26 24.65 22.89
C THR A 418 4.54 24.10 21.66
N THR A 419 3.35 24.63 21.38
CA THR A 419 2.49 24.19 20.27
C THR A 419 3.02 24.65 18.92
N GLY A 420 2.75 23.88 17.86
CA GLY A 420 3.30 24.16 16.53
C GLY A 420 2.87 25.51 15.95
N ASP A 421 1.64 25.96 16.19
CA ASP A 421 1.14 27.27 15.78
C ASP A 421 1.89 28.45 16.42
N SER A 422 2.58 28.23 17.53
CA SER A 422 3.44 29.23 18.18
C SER A 422 4.84 29.33 17.56
N VAL A 423 5.21 28.41 16.66
CA VAL A 423 6.53 28.35 16.03
C VAL A 423 6.40 28.57 14.52
N ALA A 424 7.13 29.56 14.01
CA ALA A 424 7.12 29.86 12.58
C ALA A 424 7.65 28.70 11.72
N GLY A 425 7.00 28.46 10.59
CA GLY A 425 7.42 27.44 9.60
C GLY A 425 6.85 26.05 9.81
N CYS A 426 6.12 25.79 10.91
CA CYS A 426 5.47 24.51 11.11
C CYS A 426 4.41 24.21 10.04
N THR A 427 4.37 22.96 9.62
CA THR A 427 3.29 22.35 8.83
C THR A 427 2.61 21.27 9.68
N PHE A 428 1.37 20.91 9.34
CA PHE A 428 0.54 20.06 10.20
C PHE A 428 -0.03 18.87 9.44
N TYR A 429 -0.20 17.76 10.14
CA TYR A 429 -1.18 16.77 9.76
C TYR A 429 -2.56 17.33 10.11
N THR A 430 -3.53 17.06 9.25
CA THR A 430 -4.93 17.46 9.48
C THR A 430 -5.81 16.23 9.65
N ASP A 431 -6.88 16.39 10.41
CA ASP A 431 -7.92 15.36 10.50
C ASP A 431 -8.78 15.29 9.23
N ARG A 432 -9.90 14.55 9.31
CA ARG A 432 -10.83 14.37 8.17
C ARG A 432 -11.52 15.67 7.73
N ASP A 433 -11.69 16.62 8.66
CA ASP A 433 -12.38 17.89 8.46
C ASP A 433 -11.40 19.01 8.08
N GLY A 434 -10.09 18.70 8.08
CA GLY A 434 -9.03 19.64 7.76
C GLY A 434 -8.49 20.40 8.96
N ASP A 435 -8.89 20.04 10.18
CA ASP A 435 -8.36 20.65 11.42
C ASP A 435 -6.91 20.20 11.64
N PRO A 436 -5.93 21.11 11.80
CA PRO A 436 -4.58 20.76 12.23
C PRO A 436 -4.63 20.01 13.57
N VAL A 437 -3.91 18.88 13.67
CA VAL A 437 -3.90 18.05 14.89
C VAL A 437 -2.52 17.87 15.52
N THR A 438 -1.49 17.73 14.69
CA THR A 438 -0.11 17.55 15.16
C THR A 438 0.86 18.12 14.15
N VAL A 439 2.00 18.62 14.62
CA VAL A 439 3.10 19.06 13.77
C VAL A 439 3.57 17.91 12.89
N ASN A 440 3.73 18.20 11.60
CA ASN A 440 4.26 17.29 10.60
C ASN A 440 5.75 17.56 10.35
N SER A 441 6.08 18.79 9.91
CA SER A 441 7.44 19.16 9.52
C SER A 441 7.62 20.69 9.49
N GLY A 442 8.82 21.17 9.14
CA GLY A 442 9.10 22.58 8.86
C GLY A 442 9.56 23.41 10.06
N CYS A 443 9.51 22.84 11.26
CA CYS A 443 9.98 23.47 12.50
C CYS A 443 10.48 22.44 13.50
N ASP A 444 11.04 22.90 14.61
CA ASP A 444 11.58 22.05 15.69
C ASP A 444 10.55 21.64 16.74
N ALA A 445 9.39 22.32 16.81
CA ALA A 445 8.27 21.86 17.64
C ALA A 445 7.78 20.49 17.15
N ARG A 446 7.31 19.66 18.08
CA ARG A 446 6.68 18.37 17.78
C ARG A 446 5.40 18.25 18.60
N GLY A 447 4.58 17.25 18.31
CA GLY A 447 3.31 17.06 19.04
C GLY A 447 2.23 18.05 18.60
N ALA A 448 1.41 18.49 19.54
CA ALA A 448 0.19 19.27 19.31
C ALA A 448 0.35 20.46 18.33
N ALA A 449 -0.59 20.57 17.37
CA ALA A 449 -0.59 21.68 16.43
C ALA A 449 -0.93 23.01 17.12
N ASN A 450 -1.91 23.02 18.02
CA ASN A 450 -2.36 24.19 18.77
C ASN A 450 -2.71 23.84 20.23
N ALA A 451 -3.24 24.81 20.99
CA ALA A 451 -3.59 24.63 22.40
C ALA A 451 -4.70 23.58 22.63
N ASP A 452 -5.70 23.51 21.75
CA ASP A 452 -6.80 22.53 21.86
C ASP A 452 -6.26 21.11 21.64
N ASP A 453 -5.33 20.94 20.71
CA ASP A 453 -4.62 19.66 20.51
C ASP A 453 -3.79 19.25 21.73
N LEU A 454 -3.10 20.21 22.35
CA LEU A 454 -2.32 19.96 23.55
C LEU A 454 -3.24 19.52 24.69
N GLU A 455 -4.39 20.18 24.87
CA GLU A 455 -5.38 19.76 25.86
C GLU A 455 -5.86 18.32 25.58
N ARG A 456 -6.20 18.00 24.33
CA ARG A 456 -6.61 16.65 23.91
C ARG A 456 -5.53 15.60 24.20
N GLN A 457 -4.28 15.89 23.84
CA GLN A 457 -3.14 14.99 24.07
C GLN A 457 -2.89 14.81 25.57
N GLN A 458 -2.83 15.92 26.31
CA GLN A 458 -2.58 15.94 27.75
C GLN A 458 -3.65 15.18 28.51
N ALA A 459 -4.94 15.37 28.20
CA ALA A 459 -6.03 14.66 28.87
C ALA A 459 -5.87 13.13 28.76
N LYS A 460 -5.45 12.63 27.59
CA LYS A 460 -5.18 11.20 27.38
C LYS A 460 -3.98 10.71 28.20
N ILE A 461 -2.87 11.45 28.15
CA ILE A 461 -1.64 11.11 28.91
C ILE A 461 -1.92 11.11 30.42
N VAL A 462 -2.57 12.16 30.92
CA VAL A 462 -2.93 12.31 32.34
C VAL A 462 -3.84 11.18 32.80
N THR A 463 -4.86 10.85 32.01
CA THR A 463 -5.77 9.73 32.33
C THR A 463 -5.01 8.41 32.40
N ALA A 464 -4.12 8.15 31.43
CA ALA A 464 -3.31 6.94 31.42
C ALA A 464 -2.39 6.87 32.64
N ILE A 465 -1.59 7.90 32.91
CA ILE A 465 -0.63 7.93 34.04
C ILE A 465 -1.35 7.76 35.39
N ASN A 466 -2.45 8.47 35.62
CA ASN A 466 -3.20 8.36 36.87
C ASN A 466 -3.84 6.97 37.06
N ALA A 467 -4.15 6.26 35.98
CA ALA A 467 -4.68 4.90 36.02
C ALA A 467 -3.59 3.81 36.16
N LEU A 468 -2.32 4.09 35.87
CA LEU A 468 -1.23 3.09 35.90
C LEU A 468 -1.02 2.45 37.28
N GLY A 469 -1.34 3.15 38.36
CA GLY A 469 -1.04 2.70 39.73
C GLY A 469 0.44 2.80 40.13
N ALA A 470 1.34 3.14 39.20
CA ALA A 470 2.78 3.27 39.45
C ALA A 470 3.14 4.31 40.54
N GLY A 471 4.22 4.05 41.27
CA GLY A 471 4.85 4.98 42.22
C GLY A 471 5.96 5.81 41.59
N VAL A 472 6.65 5.28 40.57
CA VAL A 472 7.62 5.98 39.73
C VAL A 472 7.29 5.71 38.27
N VAL A 473 7.32 6.75 37.43
CA VAL A 473 7.14 6.64 35.98
C VAL A 473 8.31 7.30 35.28
N SER A 474 9.04 6.54 34.45
CA SER A 474 9.94 7.11 33.47
C SER A 474 9.16 7.60 32.27
N LEU A 475 9.55 8.74 31.73
CA LEU A 475 8.91 9.38 30.60
C LEU A 475 9.93 9.56 29.48
N GLU A 476 9.52 9.20 28.27
CA GLU A 476 10.24 9.49 27.04
C GLU A 476 9.41 10.46 26.19
N GLU A 477 10.07 11.30 25.40
CA GLU A 477 9.42 12.30 24.52
C GLU A 477 8.78 13.50 25.23
N ILE A 478 9.37 13.92 26.34
CA ILE A 478 9.08 15.23 26.94
C ILE A 478 9.87 16.29 26.19
N GLU A 479 9.24 17.41 25.85
CA GLU A 479 9.94 18.58 25.30
C GLU A 479 11.14 19.00 26.15
N ASN A 480 12.28 19.20 25.50
CA ASN A 480 13.40 19.92 26.09
C ASN A 480 13.15 21.42 25.91
N SER A 481 12.41 22.03 26.83
CA SER A 481 11.96 23.43 26.71
C SER A 481 13.10 24.45 26.60
N ALA A 482 14.33 24.08 27.00
CA ALA A 482 15.52 24.90 26.77
C ALA A 482 15.80 25.17 25.28
N LYS A 483 15.43 24.24 24.38
CA LYS A 483 15.51 24.43 22.92
C LYS A 483 14.59 25.53 22.39
N PHE A 484 13.59 25.91 23.18
CA PHE A 484 12.61 26.94 22.87
C PHE A 484 12.80 28.20 23.74
N GLY A 485 13.98 28.36 24.37
CA GLY A 485 14.32 29.54 25.17
C GLY A 485 13.63 29.60 26.54
N LYS A 486 13.11 28.48 27.02
CA LYS A 486 12.36 28.34 28.28
C LYS A 486 13.15 27.54 29.34
N PRO A 487 12.76 27.56 30.62
CA PRO A 487 13.34 26.65 31.62
C PRO A 487 13.23 25.19 31.18
N ARG A 488 14.32 24.40 31.28
CA ARG A 488 14.42 23.03 30.76
C ARG A 488 13.29 22.09 31.21
N ASP A 489 12.79 22.29 32.43
CA ASP A 489 11.73 21.47 33.04
C ASP A 489 10.30 21.99 32.80
N GLU A 490 10.08 23.07 32.02
CA GLU A 490 8.76 23.70 31.86
C GLU A 490 7.67 22.73 31.39
N ALA A 491 7.92 21.95 30.32
CA ALA A 491 6.96 20.97 29.84
C ALA A 491 6.66 19.88 30.89
N LEU A 492 7.70 19.39 31.59
CA LEU A 492 7.54 18.36 32.63
C LEU A 492 6.74 18.89 33.84
N ALA A 493 6.99 20.13 34.24
CA ALA A 493 6.26 20.80 35.30
C ALA A 493 4.78 21.01 34.89
N THR A 494 4.53 21.38 33.63
CA THR A 494 3.17 21.52 33.08
C THR A 494 2.40 20.20 33.14
N LEU A 495 3.01 19.10 32.69
CA LEU A 495 2.41 17.77 32.78
C LEU A 495 2.13 17.36 34.23
N THR A 496 3.09 17.61 35.13
CA THR A 496 2.95 17.28 36.56
C THR A 496 1.82 18.08 37.22
N ALA A 497 1.67 19.36 36.87
CA ALA A 497 0.57 20.19 37.34
C ALA A 497 -0.79 19.68 36.83
N ALA A 498 -0.86 19.25 35.57
CA ALA A 498 -2.07 18.66 34.98
C ALA A 498 -2.45 17.33 35.68
N LEU A 499 -1.46 16.48 35.98
CA LEU A 499 -1.65 15.24 36.74
C LEU A 499 -2.25 15.50 38.12
N ASN A 500 -1.70 16.48 38.85
CA ASN A 500 -2.17 16.86 40.18
C ASN A 500 -3.55 17.52 40.16
N THR A 501 -3.81 18.34 39.14
CA THR A 501 -5.14 18.93 38.93
C THR A 501 -6.19 17.85 38.73
N ALA A 502 -5.91 16.87 37.86
CA ALA A 502 -6.82 15.74 37.64
C ALA A 502 -6.95 14.81 38.86
N ALA A 503 -5.91 14.69 39.68
CA ALA A 503 -5.96 13.95 40.94
C ALA A 503 -6.66 14.71 42.09
N GLY A 504 -6.97 16.01 41.91
CA GLY A 504 -7.55 16.88 42.94
C GLY A 504 -6.62 17.16 44.12
N SER A 505 -5.35 16.80 44.04
CA SER A 505 -4.34 16.97 45.10
C SER A 505 -2.91 16.83 44.56
N GLU A 506 -1.92 17.24 45.34
CA GLU A 506 -0.49 17.12 44.98
C GLU A 506 0.03 15.68 45.16
N VAL A 507 -0.41 14.76 44.30
CA VAL A 507 0.00 13.35 44.29
C VAL A 507 1.41 13.19 43.70
N TRP A 508 1.69 13.91 42.63
CA TRP A 508 2.87 13.76 41.78
C TRP A 508 3.88 14.89 42.00
N ALA A 509 5.15 14.53 41.94
CA ALA A 509 6.27 15.42 41.75
C ALA A 509 7.12 14.93 40.57
N TYR A 510 7.92 15.83 39.99
CA TYR A 510 8.90 15.48 38.97
C TYR A 510 10.32 15.52 39.53
N VAL A 511 11.20 14.73 38.93
CA VAL A 511 12.65 14.82 39.20
C VAL A 511 13.21 16.02 38.45
N ALA A 512 13.77 16.98 39.19
CA ALA A 512 14.39 18.15 38.61
C ALA A 512 15.60 17.78 37.75
N SER A 513 15.82 18.54 36.68
CA SER A 513 17.06 18.46 35.91
C SER A 513 18.27 18.68 36.84
N PRO A 514 19.38 17.93 36.65
CA PRO A 514 20.56 18.09 37.50
C PRO A 514 21.32 19.36 37.15
N ALA A 515 22.21 19.80 38.05
CA ALA A 515 23.02 20.98 37.79
C ALA A 515 23.97 20.79 36.60
N ALA A 516 24.51 19.58 36.43
CA ALA A 516 25.38 19.21 35.30
C ALA A 516 24.53 18.79 34.09
N LEU A 517 24.45 19.66 33.10
CA LEU A 517 23.74 19.43 31.85
C LEU A 517 24.70 19.27 30.66
N PRO A 518 24.35 18.48 29.64
CA PRO A 518 25.05 18.52 28.34
C PRO A 518 24.94 19.91 27.72
N ALA A 519 25.85 20.24 26.80
CA ALA A 519 25.70 21.45 25.99
C ALA A 519 24.38 21.39 25.21
N LEU A 520 23.62 22.48 25.18
CA LEU A 520 22.31 22.52 24.52
C LEU A 520 22.39 22.12 23.03
N SER A 521 23.51 22.40 22.35
CA SER A 521 23.76 21.99 20.97
C SER A 521 23.84 20.46 20.79
N GLU A 522 24.13 19.71 21.85
CA GLU A 522 24.21 18.24 21.84
C GLU A 522 22.91 17.56 22.28
N GLU A 523 21.91 18.31 22.76
CA GLU A 523 20.62 17.76 23.16
C GLU A 523 19.63 17.70 21.97
N ASP A 524 18.70 16.74 21.98
CA ASP A 524 17.54 16.72 21.09
C ASP A 524 16.46 17.70 21.62
N VAL A 525 15.45 17.99 20.80
CA VAL A 525 14.26 18.77 21.21
C VAL A 525 13.33 17.98 22.12
N ILE A 526 13.55 16.68 22.25
CA ILE A 526 12.97 15.86 23.31
C ILE A 526 14.02 15.29 24.26
N ARG A 527 13.58 14.99 25.48
CA ARG A 527 14.40 14.38 26.51
C ARG A 527 13.62 13.30 27.26
N THR A 528 14.34 12.57 28.09
CA THR A 528 13.77 11.67 29.09
C THR A 528 13.57 12.40 30.43
N ALA A 529 12.67 11.88 31.26
CA ALA A 529 12.31 12.45 32.54
C ALA A 529 11.76 11.39 33.51
N PHE A 530 11.57 11.77 34.77
CA PHE A 530 10.86 10.96 35.78
C PHE A 530 9.82 11.79 36.51
N ILE A 531 8.69 11.15 36.83
CA ILE A 531 7.70 11.60 37.81
C ILE A 531 7.50 10.52 38.87
N TYR A 532 7.08 10.91 40.06
CA TYR A 532 6.90 9.99 41.18
C TYR A 532 5.78 10.46 42.13
N LYS A 533 5.19 9.50 42.85
CA LYS A 533 4.20 9.79 43.89
C LYS A 533 4.91 10.27 45.16
N LYS A 534 4.85 11.57 45.42
CA LYS A 534 5.64 12.25 46.46
C LYS A 534 5.28 11.87 47.90
N ALA A 535 4.16 11.17 48.10
CA ALA A 535 3.74 10.68 49.41
C ALA A 535 4.37 9.32 49.79
N VAL A 536 4.98 8.61 48.83
CA VAL A 536 5.50 7.25 49.02
C VAL A 536 6.97 7.14 48.60
N ILE A 537 7.38 7.87 47.56
CA ILE A 537 8.72 7.83 47.00
C ILE A 537 9.40 9.18 47.17
N GLU A 538 10.70 9.15 47.46
CA GLU A 538 11.58 10.32 47.37
C GLU A 538 12.84 10.02 46.52
N PRO A 539 13.33 10.99 45.72
CA PRO A 539 14.62 10.88 45.06
C PRO A 539 15.75 10.98 46.09
N VAL A 540 16.81 10.21 45.89
CA VAL A 540 18.07 10.31 46.64
C VAL A 540 19.08 11.05 45.78
N GLY A 541 19.52 12.23 46.24
CA GLY A 541 20.46 13.07 45.50
C GLY A 541 19.93 13.64 44.18
N GLU A 542 20.81 14.27 43.41
CA GLU A 542 20.50 14.75 42.06
C GLU A 542 20.48 13.60 41.05
N SER A 543 19.70 13.76 39.97
CA SER A 543 19.76 12.87 38.81
C SER A 543 21.10 13.00 38.07
N VAL A 544 21.42 12.04 37.20
CA VAL A 544 22.66 12.06 36.41
C VAL A 544 22.33 11.81 34.94
N ILE A 545 22.83 12.67 34.06
CA ILE A 545 22.75 12.48 32.60
C ILE A 545 24.08 11.88 32.12
N LEU A 546 24.01 10.78 31.37
CA LEU A 546 25.21 10.13 30.84
C LEU A 546 25.78 10.93 29.66
N THR A 547 26.89 11.64 29.88
CA THR A 547 27.51 12.55 28.89
C THR A 547 28.84 12.08 28.33
N ASP A 548 29.49 11.12 28.96
CA ASP A 548 30.87 10.68 28.71
C ASP A 548 30.97 9.48 27.75
N THR A 549 30.05 9.40 26.78
CA THR A 549 30.05 8.31 25.78
C THR A 549 29.57 8.77 24.42
N THR A 550 30.16 8.21 23.36
CA THR A 550 29.75 8.43 21.98
C THR A 550 28.56 7.58 21.56
N ALA A 551 28.19 6.57 22.36
CA ALA A 551 27.08 5.65 22.06
C ALA A 551 25.72 6.36 21.91
N PHE A 552 25.57 7.53 22.53
CA PHE A 552 24.36 8.36 22.46
C PHE A 552 24.59 9.69 21.76
N SER A 553 25.67 9.83 20.97
CA SER A 553 25.98 11.07 20.24
C SER A 553 24.91 11.47 19.22
N ASN A 554 24.13 10.51 18.72
CA ASN A 554 23.00 10.72 17.79
C ASN A 554 21.62 10.42 18.43
N ALA A 555 21.57 10.28 19.75
CA ALA A 555 20.40 9.84 20.50
C ALA A 555 20.17 10.71 21.74
N ARG A 556 19.09 10.43 22.48
CA ARG A 556 18.81 11.13 23.74
C ARG A 556 19.71 10.50 24.80
N LYS A 557 20.46 11.33 25.52
CA LYS A 557 21.38 10.87 26.57
C LYS A 557 20.57 10.25 27.73
N PRO A 558 20.93 9.06 28.23
CA PRO A 558 20.24 8.41 29.35
C PRO A 558 20.21 9.28 30.60
N LEU A 559 19.11 9.20 31.35
CA LEU A 559 18.93 9.87 32.63
C LEU A 559 18.79 8.81 33.74
N ALA A 560 19.60 8.91 34.77
CA ALA A 560 19.52 8.07 35.96
C ALA A 560 19.00 8.87 37.15
N GLN A 561 18.16 8.25 37.98
CA GLN A 561 17.76 8.79 39.29
C GLN A 561 17.71 7.65 40.30
N GLU A 562 18.27 7.88 41.47
CA GLU A 562 18.11 7.02 42.64
C GLU A 562 16.84 7.40 43.40
N PHE A 563 16.08 6.42 43.85
CA PHE A 563 14.83 6.59 44.60
C PHE A 563 14.82 5.68 45.82
N ARG A 564 13.97 6.02 46.78
CA ARG A 564 13.62 5.13 47.89
C ARG A 564 12.20 5.37 48.37
N LEU A 565 11.66 4.43 49.15
CA LEU A 565 10.46 4.65 49.94
C LEU A 565 10.75 5.63 51.09
N ILE A 566 9.82 6.54 51.32
CA ILE A 566 9.92 7.51 52.41
C ILE A 566 10.04 6.78 53.75
N GLY A 567 11.08 7.11 54.51
CA GLY A 567 11.33 6.54 55.83
C GLY A 567 11.94 5.12 55.84
N VAL A 568 12.27 4.56 54.68
CA VAL A 568 12.87 3.22 54.56
C VAL A 568 14.20 3.32 53.79
N ALA A 569 15.28 3.66 54.50
CA ALA A 569 16.59 3.87 53.89
C ALA A 569 17.09 2.66 53.07
N GLU A 570 16.80 1.45 53.53
CA GLU A 570 17.23 0.19 52.85
C GLU A 570 16.46 -0.11 51.55
N SER A 571 15.52 0.75 51.14
CA SER A 571 14.69 0.56 49.93
C SER A 571 15.24 1.29 48.69
N GLU A 572 16.51 1.68 48.71
CA GLU A 572 17.16 2.42 47.62
C GLU A 572 17.26 1.60 46.32
N PHE A 573 16.91 2.23 45.21
CA PHE A 573 17.04 1.66 43.86
C PHE A 573 17.34 2.75 42.83
N VAL A 574 18.07 2.40 41.78
CA VAL A 574 18.38 3.30 40.65
C VAL A 574 17.52 2.94 39.45
N ALA A 575 16.81 3.93 38.91
CA ALA A 575 16.12 3.82 37.63
C ALA A 575 16.91 4.58 36.55
N ILE A 576 17.10 3.95 35.39
CA ILE A 576 17.77 4.55 34.23
C ILE A 576 16.82 4.53 33.04
N VAL A 577 16.44 5.71 32.56
CA VAL A 577 15.56 5.85 31.40
C VAL A 577 16.37 6.07 30.13
N ASN A 578 16.08 5.25 29.12
CA ASN A 578 16.72 5.27 27.82
C ASN A 578 15.69 5.60 26.74
N HIS A 579 16.07 6.40 25.75
CA HIS A 579 15.31 6.57 24.52
C HIS A 579 16.28 6.51 23.33
N PHE A 580 16.54 5.27 22.88
CA PHE A 580 17.46 5.00 21.78
C PHE A 580 17.00 5.62 20.47
N LYS A 581 17.95 5.84 19.56
CA LYS A 581 17.67 6.28 18.21
C LYS A 581 16.95 5.15 17.43
N SER A 582 15.95 5.50 16.63
CA SER A 582 15.22 4.52 15.81
C SER A 582 16.18 3.78 14.87
N LYS A 583 16.01 2.46 14.75
CA LYS A 583 16.82 1.58 13.89
C LYS A 583 16.82 2.01 12.41
N GLY A 584 15.80 2.74 11.96
CA GLY A 584 15.72 3.27 10.58
C GLY A 584 16.61 4.47 10.26
N SER A 585 17.44 4.93 11.20
CA SER A 585 18.18 6.20 11.07
C SER A 585 19.70 6.08 11.26
N GLY A 586 20.26 4.88 11.07
CA GLY A 586 21.69 4.60 11.24
C GLY A 586 22.42 4.22 9.95
N SER A 587 23.74 4.41 9.96
CA SER A 587 24.70 3.83 9.01
C SER A 587 25.82 3.14 9.80
N GLY A 588 26.42 2.07 9.26
CA GLY A 588 27.51 1.35 9.95
C GLY A 588 27.37 -0.18 9.90
N ALA A 589 28.33 -0.88 10.50
CA ALA A 589 28.39 -2.35 10.53
C ALA A 589 27.22 -2.97 11.33
N ASP A 590 26.72 -2.25 12.33
CA ASP A 590 25.58 -2.66 13.17
C ASP A 590 24.23 -2.15 12.62
N ALA A 591 24.22 -1.41 11.51
CA ALA A 591 22.99 -0.94 10.89
C ALA A 591 22.33 -2.10 10.13
N THR A 592 21.09 -2.43 10.48
CA THR A 592 20.27 -3.33 9.68
C THR A 592 19.89 -2.64 8.38
N ARG A 593 20.51 -3.04 7.27
CA ARG A 593 20.09 -2.62 5.92
C ARG A 593 18.80 -3.31 5.46
N GLU A 594 18.36 -4.33 6.18
CA GLU A 594 17.14 -5.07 5.91
C GLU A 594 16.13 -4.79 7.04
N THR A 595 15.17 -3.91 6.77
CA THR A 595 13.99 -3.78 7.62
C THR A 595 13.08 -4.96 7.35
N VAL A 596 13.30 -6.08 8.04
CA VAL A 596 12.35 -7.21 8.04
C VAL A 596 11.26 -6.90 9.07
N ARG A 597 10.38 -5.97 8.73
CA ARG A 597 8.98 -6.07 9.16
C ARG A 597 8.36 -7.24 8.39
N ALA A 598 7.18 -7.74 8.79
CA ALA A 598 6.30 -8.36 7.79
C ALA A 598 6.33 -7.42 6.56
N PRO A 599 6.55 -7.91 5.33
CA PRO A 599 6.77 -7.04 4.19
C PRO A 599 5.68 -5.96 4.25
N PRO A 600 6.04 -4.67 4.44
CA PRO A 600 5.03 -3.63 4.37
C PRO A 600 4.38 -3.86 3.02
N THR A 601 3.06 -4.01 2.97
CA THR A 601 2.42 -4.08 1.67
C THR A 601 2.75 -2.74 1.01
N PRO A 602 3.58 -2.68 -0.05
CA PRO A 602 3.79 -1.45 -0.77
C PRO A 602 2.52 -1.28 -1.61
N ARG A 603 1.39 -0.97 -0.97
CA ARG A 603 0.18 -0.53 -1.67
C ARG A 603 0.39 0.92 -2.06
N ALA A 604 1.17 1.11 -3.12
CA ALA A 604 1.24 2.39 -3.80
C ALA A 604 -0.02 2.56 -4.66
N SER A 605 -0.96 3.41 -4.20
CA SER A 605 -2.09 3.96 -4.96
C SER A 605 -3.04 2.95 -5.65
N PRO A 606 -4.21 3.39 -6.17
CA PRO A 606 -5.10 2.51 -6.92
C PRO A 606 -4.37 1.89 -8.11
N ARG A 607 -4.76 0.67 -8.52
CA ARG A 607 -4.32 0.05 -9.78
C ARG A 607 -4.30 1.12 -10.88
N PRO A 608 -3.13 1.55 -11.38
CA PRO A 608 -3.09 2.56 -12.44
C PRO A 608 -3.85 2.00 -13.65
N PRO A 609 -4.56 2.83 -14.44
CA PRO A 609 -5.02 2.38 -15.76
C PRO A 609 -3.79 1.83 -16.50
N ARG A 610 -3.88 0.60 -17.02
CA ARG A 610 -2.73 -0.13 -17.58
C ARG A 610 -1.98 0.76 -18.58
N SER A 611 -0.79 1.24 -18.20
CA SER A 611 0.23 1.69 -19.13
C SER A 611 0.77 0.47 -19.85
N SER A 612 0.64 0.44 -21.17
CA SER A 612 1.34 -0.56 -22.01
C SER A 612 2.84 -0.22 -22.06
N PRO A 613 3.73 -1.22 -22.24
CA PRO A 613 5.18 -1.06 -22.06
C PRO A 613 5.76 -0.02 -23.02
N SER A 614 6.70 0.78 -22.51
CA SER A 614 7.62 1.53 -23.36
C SER A 614 8.33 0.55 -24.31
N PRO A 615 8.27 0.75 -25.64
CA PRO A 615 9.25 0.14 -26.51
C PRO A 615 10.59 0.85 -26.22
N THR A 616 11.55 0.08 -25.72
CA THR A 616 12.92 0.22 -26.22
C THR A 616 12.85 0.31 -27.74
N VAL A 617 13.41 1.39 -28.24
CA VAL A 617 13.73 1.56 -29.64
C VAL A 617 15.19 1.23 -29.85
#